data_AF-G3JRZ4-F1
#
_entry.id   AF-G3JRZ4-F1
#
_cell.length_a   1.000
_cell.length_b   1.000
_cell.length_c   1.000
_cell.angle_alpha   90.00
_cell.angle_beta   90.00
_cell.angle_gamma   90.00
#
_symmetry.space_group_name_H-M   'P 1'
#
loop_
_entity.id
_entity.type
_entity.pdbx_description
1 polymer ?
#
loop_
_entity_poly.entity_id
_entity_poly.type
_entity_poly.pdbx_seq_one_letter_code
_entity_poly.pdbx_strand_id
1 'polypeptide(L)'
;MSSKEQKDLPSARWQSFDGWDYNGMKERLEDALEIINKVALISHAEHVVGRKFGMSEPFSAGQYWICFELVAEDGSLVIARVRLPRHPEVSLTATDNDLEYAIECEIATMRYVRSKLPNVTIPRIYAYEPAGSPRASAVGAAYMLIEGFRGNMLLDMEYDMTRLPPSVQQQIMTQWTRVQAELATITLPQIGSISSLSPTGEPIIGRIASAAAEGFWNSGPFNTSAEYFAAAGQAAVDRFNSTGGSGSADGHWAAIGALVFCDIVAKTDLFQDVGAQGSFPLNHMDLGTQNILVDDAFRFLATIDWEFAQTAPWQVNHYPMPFPPLCSQRQTDAILADPGHLAHANVTRQEAARRMYQAAFRVAEEELREQGRPTAASFAEVLDCTASRIYVCFTQLGRMPEADEELVQRMARLAFGWDDAKIKSYITSVNLQ
;
A
#
# COMPACT_ATOMS: atom_id res chain seq x y z
N MET A 1 -0.68 30.64 34.16
CA MET A 1 0.08 29.51 33.58
C MET A 1 -0.94 28.46 33.19
N SER A 2 -1.30 28.39 31.91
CA SER A 2 -2.15 27.32 31.40
C SER A 2 -1.36 26.03 31.50
N SER A 3 -1.81 25.07 32.30
CA SER A 3 -1.32 23.69 32.18
C SER A 3 -1.60 23.29 30.73
N LYS A 4 -0.56 23.17 29.91
CA LYS A 4 -0.69 22.43 28.66
C LYS A 4 -1.10 21.03 29.10
N GLU A 5 -2.33 20.63 28.79
CA GLU A 5 -2.70 19.21 28.85
C GLU A 5 -1.59 18.47 28.11
N GLN A 6 -0.85 17.65 28.86
CA GLN A 6 0.22 16.86 28.30
C GLN A 6 -0.49 15.79 27.48
N LYS A 7 -0.67 16.06 26.18
CA LYS A 7 -1.26 15.08 25.26
C LYS A 7 -0.48 13.79 25.39
N ASP A 8 -1.22 12.70 25.56
CA ASP A 8 -0.66 11.35 25.63
C ASP A 8 0.29 11.10 24.46
N LEU A 9 1.31 10.31 24.72
CA LEU A 9 2.24 9.88 23.68
C LEU A 9 1.51 8.94 22.71
N PRO A 10 1.73 9.05 21.39
CA PRO A 10 1.17 8.14 20.40
C PRO A 10 1.33 6.66 20.75
N SER A 11 2.49 6.30 21.30
CA SER A 11 2.81 4.94 21.73
C SER A 11 1.87 4.36 22.78
N ALA A 12 1.15 5.19 23.54
CA ALA A 12 0.15 4.71 24.51
C ALA A 12 -1.01 3.94 23.85
N ARG A 13 -1.24 4.13 22.55
CA ARG A 13 -2.24 3.38 21.76
C ARG A 13 -1.63 2.26 20.90
N TRP A 14 -0.31 2.06 20.95
CA TRP A 14 0.35 1.00 20.19
C TRP A 14 0.18 -0.33 20.93
N GLN A 15 -0.85 -1.09 20.53
CA GLN A 15 -1.17 -2.39 21.14
C GLN A 15 -0.37 -3.56 20.53
N SER A 16 0.59 -3.28 19.64
CA SER A 16 1.32 -4.32 18.87
C SER A 16 2.17 -5.27 19.72
N PHE A 17 2.24 -5.11 21.04
CA PHE A 17 2.90 -6.08 21.92
C PHE A 17 1.92 -7.12 22.48
N ASP A 18 0.65 -6.75 22.67
CA ASP A 18 -0.32 -7.57 23.37
C ASP A 18 -0.91 -8.64 22.44
N GLY A 19 -0.26 -9.82 22.42
CA GLY A 19 -0.72 -10.95 21.63
C GLY A 19 -0.30 -10.92 20.16
N TRP A 20 0.75 -10.17 19.83
CA TRP A 20 1.35 -10.20 18.49
C TRP A 20 1.94 -11.57 18.21
N ASP A 21 1.34 -12.27 17.25
CA ASP A 21 1.83 -13.55 16.76
C ASP A 21 1.97 -13.57 15.23
N TYR A 22 1.27 -12.71 14.47
CA TYR A 22 1.33 -12.61 13.00
C TYR A 22 1.67 -13.96 12.32
N ASN A 23 0.78 -14.95 12.43
CA ASN A 23 0.97 -16.31 11.90
C ASN A 23 2.19 -17.07 12.48
N GLY A 24 2.42 -17.02 13.81
CA GLY A 24 3.49 -17.77 14.47
C GLY A 24 4.86 -17.09 14.49
N MET A 25 4.94 -15.81 14.13
CA MET A 25 6.19 -15.03 14.07
C MET A 25 6.63 -14.44 15.40
N LYS A 26 5.91 -14.67 16.51
CA LYS A 26 6.21 -14.06 17.82
C LYS A 26 7.67 -14.22 18.25
N GLU A 27 8.22 -15.44 18.15
CA GLU A 27 9.61 -15.74 18.53
C GLU A 27 10.62 -14.90 17.74
N ARG A 28 10.38 -14.71 16.43
CA ARG A 28 11.23 -13.85 15.57
C ARG A 28 11.28 -12.40 16.05
N LEU A 29 10.18 -11.89 16.60
CA LEU A 29 10.13 -10.54 17.17
C LEU A 29 10.85 -10.50 18.53
N GLU A 30 10.61 -11.48 19.40
CA GLU A 30 11.25 -11.58 20.73
C GLU A 30 12.78 -11.68 20.59
N ASP A 31 13.28 -12.56 19.71
CA ASP A 31 14.71 -12.70 19.40
C ASP A 31 15.32 -11.38 18.91
N ALA A 32 14.60 -10.66 18.04
CA ALA A 32 15.05 -9.37 17.53
C ALA A 32 15.15 -8.34 18.66
N LEU A 33 14.21 -8.33 19.61
CA LEU A 33 14.24 -7.38 20.73
C LEU A 33 15.40 -7.63 21.70
N GLU A 34 15.84 -8.88 21.86
CA GLU A 34 17.00 -9.23 22.69
C GLU A 34 18.32 -8.70 22.12
N ILE A 35 18.45 -8.66 20.80
CA ILE A 35 19.68 -8.22 20.13
C ILE A 35 19.75 -6.70 19.91
N ILE A 36 18.59 -6.02 19.84
CA ILE A 36 18.54 -4.59 19.51
C ILE A 36 19.08 -3.73 20.65
N ASN A 37 20.19 -3.05 20.39
CA ASN A 37 20.78 -2.10 21.31
C ASN A 37 20.05 -0.74 21.24
N LYS A 38 19.02 -0.60 22.07
CA LYS A 38 18.20 0.63 22.20
C LYS A 38 19.04 1.87 22.59
N VAL A 39 20.11 1.71 23.36
CA VAL A 39 20.99 2.82 23.77
C VAL A 39 21.75 3.39 22.56
N ALA A 40 22.20 2.51 21.64
CA ALA A 40 22.85 2.94 20.41
C ALA A 40 21.89 3.71 19.48
N LEU A 41 20.61 3.29 19.41
CA LEU A 41 19.56 4.01 18.67
C LEU A 41 19.34 5.43 19.23
N ILE A 42 19.15 5.53 20.55
CA ILE A 42 18.98 6.83 21.23
C ILE A 42 20.19 7.72 20.96
N SER A 43 21.41 7.22 21.20
CA SER A 43 22.65 7.98 20.98
C SER A 43 22.77 8.49 19.53
N HIS A 44 22.38 7.67 18.54
CA HIS A 44 22.39 8.13 17.16
C HIS A 44 21.33 9.20 16.90
N ALA A 45 20.10 9.03 17.40
CA ALA A 45 19.05 10.03 17.29
C ALA A 45 19.45 11.37 17.92
N GLU A 46 20.08 11.33 19.10
CA GLU A 46 20.61 12.53 19.76
C GLU A 46 21.67 13.23 18.90
N HIS A 47 22.54 12.46 18.25
CA HIS A 47 23.58 12.98 17.39
C HIS A 47 23.04 13.67 16.13
N VAL A 48 22.08 13.06 15.43
CA VAL A 48 21.58 13.59 14.14
C VAL A 48 20.52 14.68 14.31
N VAL A 49 19.76 14.66 15.41
CA VAL A 49 18.72 15.67 15.68
C VAL A 49 19.24 16.79 16.60
N GLY A 50 20.30 16.55 17.38
CA GLY A 50 20.87 17.53 18.29
C GLY A 50 20.03 17.78 19.55
N ARG A 51 19.27 16.78 20.00
CA ARG A 51 18.40 16.83 21.20
C ARG A 51 18.60 15.60 22.06
N LYS A 52 18.23 15.68 23.34
CA LYS A 52 18.17 14.51 24.24
C LYS A 52 16.86 13.77 24.07
N PHE A 53 16.91 12.43 24.10
CA PHE A 53 15.75 11.56 23.90
C PHE A 53 15.62 10.51 25.01
N GLY A 54 14.40 10.31 25.48
CA GLY A 54 13.97 9.06 26.09
C GLY A 54 13.34 8.14 25.05
N MET A 55 13.23 6.85 25.35
CA MET A 55 12.45 5.90 24.55
C MET A 55 11.21 5.50 25.33
N SER A 56 10.06 5.49 24.67
CA SER A 56 8.82 4.98 25.26
C SER A 56 8.88 3.46 25.43
N GLU A 57 8.24 2.95 26.47
CA GLU A 57 8.16 1.50 26.70
C GLU A 57 7.37 0.78 25.58
N PRO A 58 6.18 1.25 25.16
CA PRO A 58 5.46 0.62 24.06
C PRO A 58 6.17 0.83 22.72
N PHE A 59 6.12 -0.19 21.87
CA PHE A 59 6.62 -0.16 20.50
C PHE A 59 5.56 -0.76 19.56
N SER A 60 5.67 -0.46 18.27
CA SER A 60 4.84 -1.09 17.24
C SER A 60 5.69 -2.04 16.39
N ALA A 61 5.10 -3.12 15.89
CA ALA A 61 5.80 -4.06 15.01
C ALA A 61 4.89 -4.54 13.87
N GLY A 62 5.40 -4.46 12.65
CA GLY A 62 4.82 -5.08 11.47
C GLY A 62 5.57 -6.36 11.09
N GLN A 63 5.36 -6.86 9.87
CA GLN A 63 6.06 -8.05 9.37
C GLN A 63 7.56 -7.82 9.16
N TYR A 64 7.94 -6.58 8.81
CA TYR A 64 9.28 -6.22 8.37
C TYR A 64 10.03 -5.27 9.32
N TRP A 65 9.32 -4.48 10.11
CA TRP A 65 9.90 -3.40 10.91
C TRP A 65 9.37 -3.39 12.34
N ILE A 66 10.24 -3.04 13.28
CA ILE A 66 9.88 -2.61 14.64
C ILE A 66 10.03 -1.10 14.71
N CYS A 67 9.06 -0.41 15.30
CA CYS A 67 9.02 1.04 15.48
C CYS A 67 9.14 1.37 16.97
N PHE A 68 10.25 2.01 17.36
CA PHE A 68 10.41 2.57 18.70
C PHE A 68 10.13 4.08 18.69
N GLU A 69 9.33 4.56 19.65
CA GLU A 69 9.09 5.99 19.85
C GLU A 69 10.18 6.60 20.72
N LEU A 70 10.88 7.59 20.19
CA LEU A 70 11.85 8.42 20.92
C LEU A 70 11.24 9.79 21.17
N VAL A 71 11.28 10.24 22.42
CA VAL A 71 10.63 11.48 22.89
C VAL A 71 11.68 12.46 23.41
N ALA A 72 11.74 13.65 22.82
CA ALA A 72 12.60 14.74 23.32
C ALA A 72 11.91 15.56 24.41
N GLU A 73 12.69 16.33 25.17
CA GLU A 73 12.19 17.21 26.24
C GLU A 73 11.18 18.27 25.76
N ASP A 74 11.32 18.74 24.51
CA ASP A 74 10.39 19.70 23.90
C ASP A 74 9.11 19.03 23.35
N GLY A 75 8.99 17.71 23.51
CA GLY A 75 7.87 16.92 23.06
C GLY A 75 7.91 16.53 21.58
N SER A 76 8.98 16.85 20.85
CA SER A 76 9.23 16.36 19.49
C SER A 76 9.53 14.85 19.51
N LEU A 77 9.14 14.18 18.42
CA LEU A 77 9.19 12.73 18.31
C LEU A 77 10.12 12.30 17.16
N VAL A 78 10.85 11.22 17.40
CA VAL A 78 11.58 10.46 16.38
C VAL A 78 11.10 9.02 16.46
N ILE A 79 10.78 8.41 15.32
CA ILE A 79 10.52 6.97 15.25
C ILE A 79 11.77 6.28 14.73
N ALA A 80 12.29 5.34 15.50
CA ALA A 80 13.33 4.43 15.03
C ALA A 80 12.65 3.20 14.42
N ARG A 81 12.68 3.08 13.08
CA ARG A 81 12.23 1.89 12.35
C ARG A 81 13.41 0.95 12.18
N VAL A 82 13.40 -0.17 12.89
CA VAL A 82 14.47 -1.17 12.92
C VAL A 82 14.03 -2.40 12.15
N ARG A 83 14.86 -2.89 11.23
CA ARG A 83 14.53 -4.02 10.38
C ARG A 83 14.52 -5.32 11.20
N LEU A 84 13.42 -6.06 11.12
CA LEU A 84 13.37 -7.43 11.64
C LEU A 84 14.26 -8.37 10.81
N PRO A 85 14.70 -9.52 11.37
CA PRO A 85 15.37 -10.57 10.61
C PRO A 85 14.59 -10.96 9.35
N ARG A 86 15.23 -11.64 8.40
CA ARG A 86 14.57 -12.02 7.14
C ARG A 86 13.19 -12.68 7.39
N HIS A 87 12.16 -12.22 6.68
CA HIS A 87 10.82 -12.76 6.82
C HIS A 87 10.74 -14.18 6.25
N PRO A 88 10.08 -15.14 6.92
CA PRO A 88 10.11 -16.55 6.51
C PRO A 88 9.44 -16.80 5.16
N GLU A 89 8.45 -15.99 4.78
CA GLU A 89 7.71 -16.11 3.52
C GLU A 89 8.33 -15.30 2.36
N VAL A 90 9.40 -14.54 2.59
CA VAL A 90 10.09 -13.86 1.48
C VAL A 90 10.69 -14.92 0.57
N SER A 91 10.46 -14.78 -0.74
CA SER A 91 10.96 -15.71 -1.76
C SER A 91 12.42 -16.08 -1.51
N LEU A 92 12.73 -17.38 -1.61
CA LEU A 92 14.10 -17.88 -1.53
C LEU A 92 15.02 -17.28 -2.61
N THR A 93 14.43 -16.76 -3.69
CA THR A 93 15.17 -16.09 -4.76
C THR A 93 15.49 -14.63 -4.45
N ALA A 94 14.84 -14.01 -3.44
CA ALA A 94 15.13 -12.63 -3.06
C ALA A 94 16.49 -12.56 -2.37
N THR A 95 17.38 -11.69 -2.81
CA THR A 95 18.71 -11.50 -2.22
C THR A 95 18.71 -10.39 -1.18
N ASP A 96 19.73 -10.31 -0.33
CA ASP A 96 19.86 -9.18 0.60
C ASP A 96 20.03 -7.85 -0.14
N ASN A 97 20.63 -7.87 -1.33
CA ASN A 97 20.71 -6.71 -2.22
C ASN A 97 19.32 -6.26 -2.71
N ASP A 98 18.37 -7.19 -2.89
CA ASP A 98 16.99 -6.83 -3.25
C ASP A 98 16.27 -6.14 -2.10
N LEU A 99 16.50 -6.62 -0.87
CA LEU A 99 15.93 -6.01 0.32
C LEU A 99 16.52 -4.61 0.57
N GLU A 100 17.83 -4.44 0.40
CA GLU A 100 18.50 -3.15 0.50
C GLU A 100 18.02 -2.18 -0.59
N TYR A 101 17.92 -2.65 -1.84
CA TYR A 101 17.37 -1.88 -2.96
C TYR A 101 15.96 -1.35 -2.68
N ALA A 102 15.09 -2.16 -2.08
CA ALA A 102 13.74 -1.73 -1.73
C ALA A 102 13.75 -0.58 -0.70
N ILE A 103 14.63 -0.65 0.31
CA ILE A 103 14.78 0.41 1.31
C ILE A 103 15.36 1.68 0.68
N GLU A 104 16.33 1.55 -0.23
CA GLU A 104 16.88 2.69 -0.97
C GLU A 104 15.81 3.38 -1.82
N CYS A 105 14.93 2.60 -2.47
CA CYS A 105 13.79 3.12 -3.22
C CYS A 105 12.78 3.86 -2.34
N GLU A 106 12.46 3.31 -1.16
CA GLU A 106 11.60 3.97 -0.17
C GLU A 106 12.17 5.36 0.20
N ILE A 107 13.46 5.39 0.56
CA ILE A 107 14.15 6.61 0.99
C ILE A 107 14.22 7.64 -0.14
N ALA A 108 14.56 7.21 -1.36
CA ALA A 108 14.62 8.08 -2.53
C ALA A 108 13.25 8.68 -2.85
N THR A 109 12.19 7.86 -2.80
CA THR A 109 10.81 8.29 -3.03
C THR A 109 10.36 9.30 -1.99
N MET A 110 10.57 9.02 -0.70
CA MET A 110 10.24 9.96 0.38
C MET A 110 10.96 11.31 0.20
N ARG A 111 12.27 11.30 -0.08
CA ARG A 111 13.03 12.53 -0.33
C ARG A 111 12.47 13.32 -1.53
N TYR A 112 12.10 12.62 -2.60
CA TYR A 112 11.55 13.23 -3.80
C TYR A 112 10.17 13.85 -3.56
N VAL A 113 9.24 13.10 -2.98
CA VAL A 113 7.88 13.57 -2.65
C VAL A 113 7.95 14.79 -1.75
N ARG A 114 8.76 14.75 -0.68
CA ARG A 114 8.92 15.86 0.25
C ARG A 114 9.47 17.13 -0.41
N SER A 115 10.31 16.97 -1.43
CA SER A 115 10.89 18.07 -2.19
C SER A 115 9.90 18.69 -3.18
N LYS A 116 9.12 17.85 -3.88
CA LYS A 116 8.24 18.27 -4.98
C LYS A 116 6.81 18.60 -4.56
N LEU A 117 6.31 18.01 -3.46
CA LEU A 117 4.92 18.13 -3.02
C LEU A 117 4.83 18.67 -1.58
N PRO A 118 4.95 19.98 -1.37
CA PRO A 118 4.92 20.58 -0.02
C PRO A 118 3.57 20.41 0.70
N ASN A 119 2.49 20.10 -0.03
CA ASN A 119 1.16 19.88 0.53
C ASN A 119 0.94 18.43 1.01
N VAL A 120 1.83 17.49 0.65
CA VAL A 120 1.77 16.11 1.11
C VAL A 120 2.73 15.96 2.29
N THR A 121 2.17 15.80 3.49
CA THR A 121 3.00 15.65 4.68
C THR A 121 3.49 14.20 4.78
N ILE A 122 4.81 14.04 4.80
CA ILE A 122 5.48 12.76 4.98
C ILE A 122 6.59 12.91 6.03
N PRO A 123 6.96 11.82 6.75
CA PRO A 123 8.04 11.89 7.72
C PRO A 123 9.37 12.34 7.11
N ARG A 124 10.06 13.26 7.77
CA ARG A 124 11.47 13.52 7.47
C ARG A 124 12.32 12.30 7.81
N ILE A 125 13.21 11.91 6.91
CA ILE A 125 14.29 10.96 7.19
C ILE A 125 15.47 11.73 7.78
N TYR A 126 15.82 11.43 9.03
CA TYR A 126 17.01 11.99 9.69
C TYR A 126 18.26 11.19 9.37
N ALA A 127 18.16 9.86 9.39
CA ALA A 127 19.25 8.96 9.09
C ALA A 127 18.73 7.62 8.58
N TYR A 128 19.55 6.94 7.78
CA TYR A 128 19.39 5.54 7.42
C TYR A 128 20.75 4.86 7.55
N GLU A 129 20.77 3.71 8.22
CA GLU A 129 21.96 2.89 8.44
C GLU A 129 21.72 1.51 7.83
N PRO A 130 22.34 1.20 6.67
CA PRO A 130 22.16 -0.09 6.01
C PRO A 130 22.84 -1.22 6.78
N ALA A 131 22.48 -2.46 6.44
CA ALA A 131 23.10 -3.64 7.01
C ALA A 131 24.63 -3.61 6.78
N GLY A 132 25.40 -3.97 7.81
CA GLY A 132 26.86 -3.91 7.75
C GLY A 132 27.49 -2.53 8.00
N SER A 133 26.70 -1.45 8.11
CA SER A 133 27.26 -0.16 8.56
C SER A 133 27.77 -0.27 10.01
N PRO A 134 28.78 0.54 10.43
CA PRO A 134 29.25 0.52 11.81
C PRO A 134 28.14 0.83 12.83
N ARG A 135 27.21 1.73 12.50
CA ARG A 135 26.10 2.10 13.39
C ARG A 135 25.00 1.04 13.39
N ALA A 136 24.69 0.43 12.25
CA ALA A 136 23.79 -0.72 12.19
C ALA A 136 24.33 -1.90 12.99
N SER A 137 25.63 -2.18 12.90
CA SER A 137 26.31 -3.23 13.67
C SER A 137 26.25 -2.97 15.18
N ALA A 138 26.39 -1.71 15.61
CA ALA A 138 26.27 -1.33 17.01
C ALA A 138 24.84 -1.45 17.55
N VAL A 139 23.83 -1.26 16.69
CA VAL A 139 22.41 -1.42 17.01
C VAL A 139 21.98 -2.89 16.95
N GLY A 140 22.61 -3.71 16.11
CA GLY A 140 22.25 -5.11 15.87
C GLY A 140 21.36 -5.33 14.64
N ALA A 141 20.98 -4.26 13.92
CA ALA A 141 20.12 -4.33 12.74
C ALA A 141 20.25 -3.06 11.87
N ALA A 142 19.84 -3.16 10.60
CA ALA A 142 19.61 -1.99 9.76
C ALA A 142 18.42 -1.18 10.29
N TYR A 143 18.46 0.14 10.18
CA TYR A 143 17.40 1.01 10.68
C TYR A 143 17.36 2.36 10.00
N MET A 144 16.22 3.04 10.15
CA MET A 144 16.07 4.46 9.84
C MET A 144 15.51 5.22 11.03
N LEU A 145 15.94 6.47 11.16
CA LEU A 145 15.41 7.43 12.12
C LEU A 145 14.57 8.43 11.34
N ILE A 146 13.27 8.45 11.63
CA ILE A 146 12.31 9.30 10.92
C ILE A 146 11.51 10.18 11.88
N GLU A 147 10.91 11.25 11.36
CA GLU A 147 10.02 12.14 12.11
C GLU A 147 8.80 11.41 12.66
N GLY A 148 8.52 11.61 13.95
CA GLY A 148 7.31 11.13 14.60
C GLY A 148 6.24 12.22 14.68
N PHE A 149 4.98 11.79 14.68
CA PHE A 149 3.80 12.66 14.72
C PHE A 149 2.95 12.34 15.94
N ARG A 150 2.30 13.36 16.52
CA ARG A 150 1.39 13.19 17.65
C ARG A 150 -0.01 12.78 17.20
N GLY A 151 -0.13 11.53 16.77
CA GLY A 151 -1.38 10.87 16.38
C GLY A 151 -1.16 9.38 16.11
N ASN A 152 -2.19 8.69 15.65
CA ASN A 152 -2.16 7.25 15.38
C ASN A 152 -2.67 6.93 13.98
N MET A 153 -2.50 5.69 13.54
CA MET A 153 -3.04 5.23 12.26
C MET A 153 -4.55 5.40 12.27
N LEU A 154 -5.14 5.82 11.14
CA LEU A 154 -6.59 5.93 11.01
C LEU A 154 -7.27 4.59 11.32
N LEU A 155 -6.64 3.47 10.95
CA LEU A 155 -7.09 2.12 11.31
C LEU A 155 -7.22 1.91 12.82
N ASP A 156 -6.25 2.38 13.61
CA ASP A 156 -6.23 2.23 15.08
C ASP A 156 -7.24 3.17 15.75
N MET A 157 -7.49 4.32 15.14
CA MET A 157 -8.46 5.32 15.62
C MET A 157 -9.89 4.89 15.38
N GLU A 158 -10.16 4.33 14.20
CA GLU A 158 -11.46 3.77 13.83
C GLU A 158 -11.27 2.71 12.74
N TYR A 159 -11.47 1.44 13.12
CA TYR A 159 -11.29 0.30 12.22
C TYR A 159 -12.25 0.34 11.01
N ASP A 160 -13.51 0.73 11.24
CA ASP A 160 -14.51 0.89 10.18
C ASP A 160 -15.00 2.33 10.10
N MET A 161 -14.24 3.15 9.38
CA MET A 161 -14.57 4.57 9.19
C MET A 161 -15.95 4.81 8.55
N THR A 162 -16.56 3.81 7.90
CA THR A 162 -17.93 3.95 7.32
C THR A 162 -19.01 4.09 8.39
N ARG A 163 -18.68 3.82 9.66
CA ARG A 163 -19.57 3.98 10.82
C ARG A 163 -19.51 5.36 11.46
N LEU A 164 -18.52 6.18 11.09
CA LEU A 164 -18.38 7.54 11.60
C LEU A 164 -19.53 8.44 11.10
N PRO A 165 -19.78 9.58 11.75
CA PRO A 165 -20.73 10.57 11.24
C PRO A 165 -20.37 11.00 9.79
N PRO A 166 -21.35 11.23 8.90
CA PRO A 166 -21.09 11.57 7.50
C PRO A 166 -20.14 12.75 7.29
N SER A 167 -20.19 13.77 8.16
CA SER A 167 -19.27 14.92 8.09
C SER A 167 -17.81 14.54 8.35
N VAL A 168 -17.57 13.59 9.27
CA VAL A 168 -16.22 13.08 9.58
C VAL A 168 -15.74 12.19 8.43
N GLN A 169 -16.61 11.33 7.89
CA GLN A 169 -16.28 10.54 6.70
C GLN A 169 -15.86 11.46 5.55
N GLN A 170 -16.65 12.50 5.25
CA GLN A 170 -16.34 13.46 4.21
C GLN A 170 -14.99 14.15 4.45
N GLN A 171 -14.69 14.58 5.69
CA GLN A 171 -13.41 15.17 6.06
C GLN A 171 -12.24 14.21 5.79
N ILE A 172 -12.37 12.94 6.16
CA ILE A 172 -11.34 11.92 5.91
C ILE A 172 -11.17 11.72 4.40
N MET A 173 -12.26 11.49 3.66
CA MET A 173 -12.21 11.27 2.21
C MET A 173 -11.54 12.44 1.48
N THR A 174 -11.91 13.68 1.81
CA THR A 174 -11.31 14.87 1.18
C THR A 174 -9.80 14.96 1.39
N GLN A 175 -9.30 14.66 2.59
CA GLN A 175 -7.86 14.68 2.86
C GLN A 175 -7.14 13.51 2.17
N TRP A 176 -7.75 12.31 2.18
CA TRP A 176 -7.21 11.11 1.56
C TRP A 176 -7.07 11.27 0.05
N THR A 177 -8.14 11.65 -0.63
CA THR A 177 -8.13 11.80 -2.09
C THR A 177 -7.25 12.96 -2.53
N ARG A 178 -7.13 14.03 -1.72
CA ARG A 178 -6.19 15.12 -2.00
C ARG A 178 -4.74 14.63 -2.01
N VAL A 179 -4.33 13.78 -1.06
CA VAL A 179 -2.97 13.20 -1.06
C VAL A 179 -2.74 12.37 -2.33
N GLN A 180 -3.69 11.50 -2.70
CA GLN A 180 -3.56 10.67 -3.90
C GLN A 180 -3.52 11.50 -5.19
N ALA A 181 -4.37 12.52 -5.29
CA ALA A 181 -4.40 13.42 -6.43
C ALA A 181 -3.10 14.25 -6.55
N GLU A 182 -2.57 14.76 -5.42
CA GLU A 182 -1.28 15.46 -5.38
C GLU A 182 -0.12 14.56 -5.85
N LEU A 183 -0.08 13.30 -5.41
CA LEU A 183 0.92 12.33 -5.86
C LEU A 183 0.84 12.07 -7.37
N ALA A 184 -0.38 11.95 -7.90
CA ALA A 184 -0.59 11.74 -9.33
C ALA A 184 -0.23 12.96 -10.21
N THR A 185 0.07 14.13 -9.63
CA THR A 185 0.66 15.26 -10.37
C THR A 185 2.12 15.02 -10.74
N ILE A 186 2.81 14.10 -10.04
CA ILE A 186 4.12 13.62 -10.44
C ILE A 186 3.91 12.51 -11.47
N THR A 187 4.29 12.76 -12.72
CA THR A 187 4.28 11.73 -13.77
C THR A 187 5.67 11.50 -14.34
N LEU A 188 6.02 10.24 -14.59
CA LEU A 188 7.32 9.84 -15.14
C LEU A 188 7.15 8.90 -16.34
N PRO A 189 8.17 8.80 -17.22
CA PRO A 189 8.04 8.12 -18.53
C PRO A 189 7.98 6.59 -18.47
N GLN A 190 8.29 6.00 -17.32
CA GLN A 190 8.33 4.56 -17.14
C GLN A 190 7.66 4.18 -15.82
N ILE A 191 7.19 2.93 -15.74
CA ILE A 191 6.61 2.29 -14.55
C ILE A 191 7.75 1.61 -13.79
N GLY A 192 8.02 2.06 -12.57
CA GLY A 192 9.15 1.60 -11.77
C GLY A 192 9.26 2.35 -10.45
N SER A 193 10.12 1.88 -9.56
CA SER A 193 10.41 2.58 -8.31
C SER A 193 11.44 3.69 -8.55
N ILE A 194 11.33 4.78 -7.78
CA ILE A 194 12.38 5.81 -7.77
C ILE A 194 13.56 5.21 -7.02
N SER A 195 14.56 4.76 -7.77
CA SER A 195 15.71 4.02 -7.22
C SER A 195 16.79 4.93 -6.63
N SER A 196 16.90 6.14 -7.16
CA SER A 196 17.83 7.15 -6.69
C SER A 196 17.42 8.52 -7.23
N LEU A 197 18.10 9.57 -6.74
CA LEU A 197 17.95 10.92 -7.25
C LEU A 197 19.25 11.35 -7.92
N SER A 198 19.14 11.99 -9.08
CA SER A 198 20.28 12.59 -9.78
C SER A 198 20.90 13.71 -8.93
N PRO A 199 22.11 14.19 -9.28
CA PRO A 199 22.71 15.37 -8.62
C PRO A 199 21.84 16.64 -8.70
N THR A 200 20.93 16.72 -9.68
CA THR A 200 19.98 17.84 -9.83
C THR A 200 18.67 17.61 -9.06
N GLY A 201 18.53 16.48 -8.35
CA GLY A 201 17.33 16.13 -7.59
C GLY A 201 16.19 15.54 -8.42
N GLU A 202 16.47 15.12 -9.66
CA GLU A 202 15.49 14.47 -10.53
C GLU A 202 15.47 12.95 -10.30
N PRO A 203 14.30 12.30 -10.41
CA PRO A 203 14.16 10.89 -10.05
C PRO A 203 14.74 9.98 -11.14
N ILE A 204 15.46 8.95 -10.72
CA ILE A 204 15.94 7.87 -11.59
C ILE A 204 15.06 6.65 -11.37
N ILE A 205 14.30 6.27 -12.40
CA ILE A 205 13.41 5.13 -12.35
C ILE A 205 14.20 3.84 -12.58
N GLY A 206 14.06 2.92 -11.64
CA GLY A 206 14.62 1.58 -11.71
C GLY A 206 13.52 0.52 -11.76
N ARG A 207 13.91 -0.73 -11.55
CA ARG A 207 12.98 -1.84 -11.39
C ARG A 207 12.01 -1.61 -10.22
N ILE A 208 10.90 -2.31 -10.22
CA ILE A 208 9.93 -2.32 -9.11
C ILE A 208 10.63 -2.85 -7.85
N ALA A 209 10.62 -2.07 -6.77
CA ALA A 209 11.26 -2.41 -5.50
C ALA A 209 10.72 -3.71 -4.90
N SER A 210 9.41 -3.92 -4.98
CA SER A 210 8.74 -5.11 -4.47
C SER A 210 8.82 -6.32 -5.39
N ALA A 211 9.42 -6.20 -6.58
CA ALA A 211 9.48 -7.26 -7.59
C ALA A 211 10.00 -8.60 -7.03
N ALA A 212 11.07 -8.55 -6.22
CA ALA A 212 11.67 -9.75 -5.66
C ALA A 212 10.75 -10.42 -4.62
N ALA A 213 10.00 -9.63 -3.85
CA ALA A 213 9.02 -10.14 -2.90
C ALA A 213 7.75 -10.66 -3.61
N GLU A 214 7.34 -10.03 -4.70
CA GLU A 214 6.14 -10.37 -5.47
C GLU A 214 6.36 -11.46 -6.53
N GLY A 215 7.61 -11.85 -6.79
CA GLY A 215 7.96 -12.93 -7.73
C GLY A 215 8.08 -12.50 -9.19
N PHE A 216 8.34 -11.23 -9.46
CA PHE A 216 8.52 -10.72 -10.84
C PHE A 216 9.85 -11.20 -11.42
N TRP A 217 9.80 -12.09 -12.41
CA TRP A 217 10.98 -12.43 -13.23
C TRP A 217 11.48 -11.24 -14.05
N ASN A 218 10.55 -10.49 -14.67
CA ASN A 218 10.84 -9.21 -15.29
C ASN A 218 10.40 -8.09 -14.33
N SER A 219 11.37 -7.44 -13.68
CA SER A 219 11.11 -6.42 -12.66
C SER A 219 10.95 -5.00 -13.23
N GLY A 220 10.95 -4.82 -14.55
CA GLY A 220 10.94 -3.49 -15.18
C GLY A 220 12.29 -2.75 -15.08
N PRO A 221 12.30 -1.42 -15.26
CA PRO A 221 11.14 -0.56 -15.45
C PRO A 221 10.40 -0.85 -16.76
N PHE A 222 9.09 -0.62 -16.79
CA PHE A 222 8.23 -0.88 -17.95
C PHE A 222 7.91 0.40 -18.71
N ASN A 223 7.75 0.32 -20.02
CA ASN A 223 7.42 1.47 -20.85
C ASN A 223 5.91 1.61 -21.09
N THR A 224 5.15 0.54 -20.85
CA THR A 224 3.70 0.52 -21.06
C THR A 224 2.97 -0.20 -19.92
N SER A 225 1.71 0.15 -19.73
CA SER A 225 0.79 -0.51 -18.79
C SER A 225 0.63 -1.99 -19.11
N ALA A 226 0.55 -2.35 -20.40
CA ALA A 226 0.40 -3.73 -20.84
C ALA A 226 1.61 -4.60 -20.45
N GLU A 227 2.83 -4.07 -20.58
CA GLU A 227 4.05 -4.74 -20.12
C GLU A 227 4.03 -4.99 -18.60
N TYR A 228 3.63 -3.99 -17.81
CA TYR A 228 3.53 -4.11 -16.36
C TYR A 228 2.49 -5.16 -15.95
N PHE A 229 1.27 -5.12 -16.51
CA PHE A 229 0.23 -6.08 -16.15
C PHE A 229 0.53 -7.49 -16.64
N ALA A 230 1.19 -7.66 -17.79
CA ALA A 230 1.65 -8.96 -18.25
C ALA A 230 2.71 -9.55 -17.28
N ALA A 231 3.66 -8.73 -16.81
CA ALA A 231 4.65 -9.15 -15.83
C ALA A 231 4.02 -9.51 -14.47
N ALA A 232 3.05 -8.72 -14.00
CA ALA A 232 2.32 -9.00 -12.76
C ALA A 232 1.50 -10.30 -12.85
N GLY A 233 0.83 -10.53 -13.98
CA GLY A 233 0.12 -11.77 -14.26
C GLY A 233 1.04 -12.98 -14.24
N GLN A 234 2.19 -12.89 -14.93
CA GLN A 234 3.17 -13.98 -14.96
C GLN A 234 3.75 -14.27 -13.57
N ALA A 235 4.06 -13.24 -12.79
CA ALA A 235 4.52 -13.40 -11.40
C ALA A 235 3.50 -14.16 -10.54
N ALA A 236 2.20 -13.90 -10.74
CA ALA A 236 1.14 -14.63 -10.05
C ALA A 236 1.05 -16.09 -10.52
N VAL A 237 1.18 -16.37 -11.82
CA VAL A 237 1.24 -17.74 -12.36
C VAL A 237 2.39 -18.52 -11.71
N ASP A 238 3.58 -17.93 -11.68
CA ASP A 238 4.78 -18.57 -11.11
C ASP A 238 4.61 -18.85 -9.61
N ARG A 239 4.02 -17.91 -8.87
CA ARG A 239 3.72 -18.03 -7.44
C ARG A 239 2.72 -19.16 -7.15
N PHE A 240 1.61 -19.21 -7.89
CA PHE A 240 0.58 -20.24 -7.67
C PHE A 240 1.02 -21.63 -8.17
N ASN A 241 1.87 -21.70 -9.18
CA ASN A 241 2.47 -22.97 -9.62
C ASN A 241 3.50 -23.50 -8.61
N SER A 242 4.30 -22.63 -8.00
CA SER A 242 5.32 -23.03 -7.02
C SER A 242 4.72 -23.53 -5.69
N THR A 243 3.54 -23.02 -5.32
CA THR A 243 2.81 -23.41 -4.11
C THR A 243 1.94 -24.67 -4.32
N GLY A 244 1.61 -25.03 -5.56
CA GLY A 244 0.82 -26.22 -5.93
C GLY A 244 1.49 -27.58 -5.68
N GLY A 245 2.75 -27.62 -5.23
CA GLY A 245 3.46 -28.86 -4.89
C GLY A 245 2.92 -29.59 -3.65
N SER A 246 2.08 -28.94 -2.84
CA SER A 246 1.49 -29.49 -1.62
C SER A 246 0.02 -29.91 -1.76
N GLY A 247 -0.45 -30.32 -2.94
CA GLY A 247 -1.65 -31.17 -3.09
C GLY A 247 -2.98 -30.71 -2.46
N SER A 248 -3.13 -29.45 -2.01
CA SER A 248 -4.40 -28.92 -1.54
C SER A 248 -5.20 -28.38 -2.72
N ALA A 249 -6.48 -28.73 -2.79
CA ALA A 249 -7.41 -28.23 -3.80
C ALA A 249 -7.59 -26.69 -3.75
N ASP A 250 -7.13 -26.07 -2.66
CA ASP A 250 -7.38 -24.68 -2.29
C ASP A 250 -6.62 -23.66 -3.17
N GLY A 251 -5.56 -24.07 -3.88
CA GLY A 251 -4.81 -23.16 -4.76
C GLY A 251 -5.21 -23.18 -6.24
N HIS A 252 -6.11 -24.09 -6.65
CA HIS A 252 -6.38 -24.36 -8.06
C HIS A 252 -7.00 -23.15 -8.78
N TRP A 253 -8.00 -22.51 -8.17
CA TRP A 253 -8.69 -21.37 -8.76
C TRP A 253 -7.82 -20.12 -8.83
N ALA A 254 -6.94 -19.90 -7.85
CA ALA A 254 -5.96 -18.83 -7.90
C ALA A 254 -5.01 -18.97 -9.10
N ALA A 255 -4.51 -20.19 -9.35
CA ALA A 255 -3.66 -20.49 -10.51
C ALA A 255 -4.39 -20.25 -11.85
N ILE A 256 -5.63 -20.77 -11.99
CA ILE A 256 -6.46 -20.50 -13.17
C ILE A 256 -6.72 -19.00 -13.32
N GLY A 257 -7.01 -18.31 -12.21
CA GLY A 257 -7.27 -16.87 -12.20
C GLY A 257 -6.10 -16.06 -12.72
N ALA A 258 -4.86 -16.42 -12.35
CA ALA A 258 -3.66 -15.79 -12.88
C ALA A 258 -3.52 -16.02 -14.41
N LEU A 259 -3.78 -17.24 -14.89
CA LEU A 259 -3.77 -17.54 -16.33
C LEU A 259 -4.85 -16.77 -17.09
N VAL A 260 -6.07 -16.70 -16.54
CA VAL A 260 -7.18 -15.91 -17.10
C VAL A 260 -6.81 -14.43 -17.14
N PHE A 261 -6.17 -13.90 -16.10
CA PHE A 261 -5.70 -12.51 -16.11
C PHE A 261 -4.66 -12.26 -17.21
N CYS A 262 -3.65 -13.12 -17.35
CA CYS A 262 -2.68 -13.04 -18.45
C CYS A 262 -3.38 -13.06 -19.83
N ASP A 263 -4.36 -13.95 -20.01
CA ASP A 263 -5.10 -14.06 -21.27
C ASP A 263 -5.95 -12.80 -21.57
N ILE A 264 -6.56 -12.20 -20.55
CA ILE A 264 -7.29 -10.92 -20.67
C ILE A 264 -6.32 -9.80 -21.07
N VAL A 265 -5.16 -9.68 -20.42
CA VAL A 265 -4.13 -8.67 -20.76
C VAL A 265 -3.66 -8.85 -22.20
N ALA A 266 -3.49 -10.09 -22.66
CA ALA A 266 -3.01 -10.39 -24.01
C ALA A 266 -4.06 -10.20 -25.12
N LYS A 267 -5.35 -10.44 -24.84
CA LYS A 267 -6.42 -10.46 -25.85
C LYS A 267 -7.31 -9.22 -25.88
N THR A 268 -7.11 -8.27 -24.98
CA THR A 268 -7.97 -7.07 -24.87
C THR A 268 -7.15 -5.79 -24.80
N ASP A 269 -7.77 -4.67 -25.16
CA ASP A 269 -7.15 -3.34 -25.05
C ASP A 269 -7.37 -2.68 -23.67
N LEU A 270 -7.86 -3.44 -22.68
CA LEU A 270 -8.24 -2.92 -21.36
C LEU A 270 -7.05 -2.38 -20.55
N PHE A 271 -5.87 -2.95 -20.78
CA PHE A 271 -4.64 -2.66 -20.02
C PHE A 271 -3.64 -1.82 -20.82
N GLN A 272 -4.12 -1.04 -21.80
CA GLN A 272 -3.32 -0.04 -22.52
C GLN A 272 -3.11 1.23 -21.66
N ASP A 273 -2.18 2.10 -22.06
CA ASP A 273 -1.91 3.34 -21.33
C ASP A 273 -3.14 4.26 -21.27
N VAL A 274 -3.37 4.84 -20.09
CA VAL A 274 -4.42 5.82 -19.84
C VAL A 274 -3.79 7.21 -19.68
N GLY A 275 -4.31 8.20 -20.41
CA GLY A 275 -3.79 9.56 -20.41
C GLY A 275 -2.72 9.80 -21.48
N ALA A 276 -1.78 10.69 -21.21
CA ALA A 276 -0.69 10.99 -22.14
C ALA A 276 0.30 9.82 -22.21
N GLN A 277 0.79 9.51 -23.41
CA GLN A 277 1.79 8.45 -23.62
C GLN A 277 3.05 8.73 -22.79
N GLY A 278 3.52 7.71 -22.04
CA GLY A 278 4.69 7.85 -21.16
C GLY A 278 4.45 8.83 -20.00
N SER A 279 3.24 8.85 -19.43
CA SER A 279 2.91 9.67 -18.27
C SER A 279 2.28 8.81 -17.18
N PHE A 280 3.13 8.11 -16.42
CA PHE A 280 2.70 7.24 -15.33
C PHE A 280 2.74 7.99 -14.00
N PRO A 281 1.60 8.13 -13.29
CA PRO A 281 1.55 8.83 -12.01
C PRO A 281 2.34 8.08 -10.93
N LEU A 282 2.99 8.82 -10.03
CA LEU A 282 3.51 8.26 -8.79
C LEU A 282 2.35 7.80 -7.91
N ASN A 283 2.43 6.56 -7.45
CA ASN A 283 1.46 5.92 -6.59
C ASN A 283 2.15 5.38 -5.33
N HIS A 284 1.47 5.46 -4.20
CA HIS A 284 1.92 4.87 -2.94
C HIS A 284 1.78 3.34 -2.94
N MET A 285 0.89 2.79 -3.77
CA MET A 285 0.53 1.37 -3.91
C MET A 285 -0.11 0.70 -2.69
N ASP A 286 0.11 1.20 -1.47
CA ASP A 286 -0.54 0.73 -0.25
C ASP A 286 -1.11 1.86 0.63
N LEU A 287 -1.71 2.89 0.04
CA LEU A 287 -2.27 4.00 0.80
C LEU A 287 -3.66 3.66 1.35
N GLY A 288 -3.68 2.80 2.37
CA GLY A 288 -4.86 2.45 3.17
C GLY A 288 -4.94 3.20 4.52
N THR A 289 -5.98 2.92 5.31
CA THR A 289 -6.16 3.52 6.65
C THR A 289 -5.04 3.18 7.63
N GLN A 290 -4.29 2.10 7.37
CA GLN A 290 -3.10 1.72 8.14
C GLN A 290 -1.90 2.65 7.90
N ASN A 291 -1.83 3.31 6.75
CA ASN A 291 -0.68 4.13 6.33
C ASN A 291 -0.96 5.64 6.38
N ILE A 292 -2.02 6.02 7.09
CA ILE A 292 -2.45 7.41 7.29
C ILE A 292 -2.46 7.70 8.78
N LEU A 293 -1.62 8.65 9.22
CA LEU A 293 -1.65 9.15 10.59
C LEU A 293 -2.65 10.29 10.72
N VAL A 294 -3.48 10.25 11.76
CA VAL A 294 -4.45 11.29 12.11
C VAL A 294 -4.36 11.68 13.58
N ASP A 295 -4.81 12.89 13.89
CA ASP A 295 -5.06 13.29 15.29
C ASP A 295 -6.46 12.85 15.78
N ASP A 296 -6.78 13.15 17.04
CA ASP A 296 -8.08 12.81 17.64
C ASP A 296 -9.29 13.47 16.95
N ALA A 297 -9.07 14.47 16.08
CA ALA A 297 -10.10 15.12 15.28
C ALA A 297 -10.14 14.61 13.82
N PHE A 298 -9.46 13.51 13.52
CA PHE A 298 -9.33 12.92 12.19
C PHE A 298 -8.73 13.88 11.15
N ARG A 299 -7.83 14.77 11.58
CA ARG A 299 -7.02 15.59 10.67
C ARG A 299 -5.76 14.84 10.31
N PHE A 300 -5.44 14.78 9.02
CA PHE A 300 -4.25 14.09 8.53
C PHE A 300 -2.99 14.77 9.05
N LEU A 301 -2.09 13.95 9.58
CA LEU A 301 -0.79 14.37 10.08
C LEU A 301 0.33 13.96 9.14
N ALA A 302 0.30 12.73 8.62
CA ALA A 302 1.29 12.25 7.67
C ALA A 302 0.83 10.99 6.93
N THR A 303 1.39 10.79 5.74
CA THR A 303 1.37 9.51 5.03
C THR A 303 2.70 8.78 5.28
N ILE A 304 2.61 7.52 5.70
CA ILE A 304 3.75 6.70 6.12
C ILE A 304 3.84 5.41 5.28
N ASP A 305 4.96 4.71 5.43
CA ASP A 305 5.23 3.41 4.81
C ASP A 305 5.28 3.40 3.27
N TRP A 306 6.37 3.93 2.72
CA TRP A 306 6.52 4.18 1.28
C TRP A 306 7.21 3.02 0.54
N GLU A 307 7.31 1.84 1.14
CA GLU A 307 8.12 0.72 0.63
C GLU A 307 7.64 0.14 -0.71
N PHE A 308 6.37 0.34 -1.05
CA PHE A 308 5.78 -0.07 -2.34
C PHE A 308 5.63 1.05 -3.36
N ALA A 309 6.06 2.27 -3.03
CA ALA A 309 5.81 3.42 -3.87
C ALA A 309 6.55 3.32 -5.22
N GLN A 310 5.83 3.62 -6.29
CA GLN A 310 6.31 3.51 -7.67
C GLN A 310 5.45 4.34 -8.61
N THR A 311 5.96 4.64 -9.79
CA THR A 311 5.09 5.07 -10.89
C THR A 311 4.32 3.86 -11.39
N ALA A 312 3.01 4.01 -11.63
CA ALA A 312 2.13 2.88 -11.92
C ALA A 312 1.11 3.22 -13.02
N PRO A 313 0.58 2.21 -13.73
CA PRO A 313 -0.60 2.39 -14.56
C PRO A 313 -1.79 2.92 -13.75
N TRP A 314 -2.66 3.72 -14.36
CA TRP A 314 -3.86 4.21 -13.69
C TRP A 314 -4.76 3.08 -13.19
N GLN A 315 -4.82 1.97 -13.93
CA GLN A 315 -5.69 0.83 -13.65
C GLN A 315 -5.34 0.06 -12.37
N VAL A 316 -4.21 0.36 -11.71
CA VAL A 316 -3.93 -0.22 -10.37
C VAL A 316 -4.84 0.37 -9.30
N ASN A 317 -5.44 1.54 -9.55
CA ASN A 317 -6.24 2.26 -8.57
C ASN A 317 -7.64 1.66 -8.44
N HIS A 318 -8.03 1.42 -7.20
CA HIS A 318 -9.33 0.89 -6.82
C HIS A 318 -9.76 1.39 -5.44
N TYR A 319 -11.02 1.12 -5.07
CA TYR A 319 -11.52 1.48 -3.75
C TYR A 319 -10.76 0.70 -2.65
N PRO A 320 -10.27 1.40 -1.61
CA PRO A 320 -9.56 0.77 -0.49
C PRO A 320 -10.52 0.09 0.50
N MET A 321 -9.95 -0.67 1.44
CA MET A 321 -10.66 -1.04 2.67
C MET A 321 -10.99 0.22 3.49
N PRO A 322 -12.15 0.25 4.19
CA PRO A 322 -13.12 -0.84 4.41
C PRO A 322 -14.29 -0.92 3.39
N PHE A 323 -14.21 -0.25 2.23
CA PHE A 323 -15.33 -0.17 1.28
C PHE A 323 -15.03 -0.66 -0.16
N PRO A 324 -14.25 -1.74 -0.37
CA PRO A 324 -14.03 -2.27 -1.72
C PRO A 324 -15.33 -2.85 -2.32
N PRO A 325 -15.43 -2.97 -3.66
CA PRO A 325 -16.58 -3.58 -4.31
C PRO A 325 -16.53 -5.12 -4.22
N LEU A 326 -16.81 -5.64 -3.01
CA LEU A 326 -16.66 -7.06 -2.64
C LEU A 326 -17.47 -8.03 -3.52
N CYS A 327 -18.65 -7.63 -3.98
CA CYS A 327 -19.51 -8.46 -4.83
C CYS A 327 -19.81 -7.79 -6.18
N SER A 328 -20.44 -8.52 -7.09
CA SER A 328 -20.87 -7.96 -8.37
C SER A 328 -21.88 -6.82 -8.19
N GLN A 329 -22.00 -5.94 -9.18
CA GLN A 329 -22.98 -4.85 -9.15
C GLN A 329 -24.41 -5.40 -8.98
N ARG A 330 -24.75 -6.49 -9.68
CA ARG A 330 -26.06 -7.13 -9.56
C ARG A 330 -26.34 -7.63 -8.14
N GLN A 331 -25.37 -8.25 -7.47
CA GLN A 331 -25.52 -8.68 -6.07
C GLN A 331 -25.66 -7.48 -5.14
N THR A 332 -24.85 -6.44 -5.36
CA THR A 332 -24.93 -5.18 -4.60
C THR A 332 -26.33 -4.58 -4.72
N ASP A 333 -26.85 -4.45 -5.93
CA ASP A 333 -28.18 -3.89 -6.20
C ASP A 333 -29.30 -4.74 -5.58
N ALA A 334 -29.18 -6.07 -5.66
CA ALA A 334 -30.13 -6.99 -5.04
C ALA A 334 -30.15 -6.85 -3.51
N ILE A 335 -28.99 -6.72 -2.87
CA ILE A 335 -28.88 -6.49 -1.42
C ILE A 335 -29.48 -5.12 -1.05
N LEU A 336 -29.19 -4.08 -1.82
CA LEU A 336 -29.71 -2.72 -1.57
C LEU A 336 -31.23 -2.61 -1.81
N ALA A 337 -31.80 -3.48 -2.65
CA ALA A 337 -33.24 -3.53 -2.89
C ALA A 337 -34.03 -4.25 -1.78
N ASP A 338 -33.36 -5.00 -0.90
CA ASP A 338 -33.99 -5.73 0.21
C ASP A 338 -33.51 -5.20 1.58
N PRO A 339 -34.26 -4.27 2.21
CA PRO A 339 -33.96 -3.78 3.55
C PRO A 339 -33.91 -4.86 4.65
N GLY A 340 -34.50 -6.03 4.40
CA GLY A 340 -34.48 -7.18 5.32
C GLY A 340 -33.22 -8.05 5.17
N HIS A 341 -32.42 -7.84 4.13
CA HIS A 341 -31.21 -8.62 3.89
C HIS A 341 -30.15 -8.34 4.99
N LEU A 342 -29.53 -9.38 5.52
CA LEU A 342 -28.56 -9.28 6.63
C LEU A 342 -27.42 -8.28 6.34
N ALA A 343 -26.96 -8.24 5.09
CA ALA A 343 -25.90 -7.34 4.64
C ALA A 343 -26.35 -5.92 4.24
N HIS A 344 -27.67 -5.64 4.17
CA HIS A 344 -28.21 -4.38 3.62
C HIS A 344 -27.58 -3.15 4.27
N ALA A 345 -27.53 -3.10 5.61
CA ALA A 345 -26.99 -1.97 6.34
C ALA A 345 -25.49 -1.76 6.06
N ASN A 346 -24.70 -2.83 5.94
CA ASN A 346 -23.27 -2.74 5.66
C ASN A 346 -23.02 -2.27 4.22
N VAL A 347 -23.70 -2.89 3.25
CA VAL A 347 -23.58 -2.55 1.83
C VAL A 347 -24.02 -1.10 1.59
N THR A 348 -25.08 -0.63 2.27
CA THR A 348 -25.52 0.77 2.20
C THR A 348 -24.43 1.74 2.65
N ARG A 349 -23.76 1.46 3.78
CA ARG A 349 -22.67 2.32 4.28
C ARG A 349 -21.47 2.32 3.35
N GLN A 350 -21.04 1.15 2.89
CA GLN A 350 -19.90 1.02 1.96
C GLN A 350 -20.19 1.71 0.62
N GLU A 351 -21.42 1.61 0.10
CA GLU A 351 -21.82 2.30 -1.12
C GLU A 351 -21.84 3.82 -0.96
N ALA A 352 -22.34 4.32 0.17
CA ALA A 352 -22.26 5.75 0.50
C ALA A 352 -20.79 6.23 0.58
N ALA A 353 -19.92 5.45 1.24
CA ALA A 353 -18.49 5.77 1.35
C ALA A 353 -17.79 5.80 -0.02
N ARG A 354 -18.06 4.82 -0.90
CA ARG A 354 -17.53 4.84 -2.29
C ARG A 354 -17.93 6.09 -3.06
N ARG A 355 -19.21 6.49 -2.97
CA ARG A 355 -19.70 7.71 -3.61
C ARG A 355 -19.04 8.97 -3.06
N MET A 356 -18.85 9.04 -1.73
CA MET A 356 -18.13 10.16 -1.10
C MET A 356 -16.67 10.22 -1.57
N TYR A 357 -16.00 9.07 -1.64
CA TYR A 357 -14.62 8.96 -2.09
C TYR A 357 -14.45 9.37 -3.56
N GLN A 358 -15.31 8.87 -4.45
CA GLN A 358 -15.32 9.28 -5.86
C GLN A 358 -15.62 10.78 -6.03
N ALA A 359 -16.58 11.32 -5.28
CA ALA A 359 -16.89 12.76 -5.30
C ALA A 359 -15.71 13.61 -4.78
N ALA A 360 -15.03 13.17 -3.73
CA ALA A 360 -13.86 13.84 -3.18
C ALA A 360 -12.68 13.85 -4.16
N PHE A 361 -12.51 12.83 -4.99
CA PHE A 361 -11.55 12.86 -6.10
C PHE A 361 -11.90 13.93 -7.13
N ARG A 362 -13.16 14.00 -7.58
CA ARG A 362 -13.58 15.04 -8.54
C ARG A 362 -13.28 16.44 -8.03
N VAL A 363 -13.49 16.69 -6.74
CA VAL A 363 -13.16 17.99 -6.11
C VAL A 363 -11.65 18.22 -6.09
N ALA A 364 -10.85 17.25 -5.63
CA ALA A 364 -9.39 17.40 -5.56
C ALA A 364 -8.74 17.60 -6.94
N GLU A 365 -9.21 16.87 -7.96
CA GLU A 365 -8.73 16.99 -9.35
C GLU A 365 -9.08 18.34 -9.96
N GLU A 366 -10.29 18.85 -9.68
CA GLU A 366 -10.71 20.18 -10.11
C GLU A 366 -9.87 21.28 -9.45
N GLU A 367 -9.64 21.20 -8.13
CA GLU A 367 -8.76 22.14 -7.41
C GLU A 367 -7.34 22.17 -7.99
N LEU A 368 -6.77 21.00 -8.30
CA LEU A 368 -5.44 20.89 -8.93
C LEU A 368 -5.42 21.46 -10.35
N ARG A 369 -6.48 21.24 -11.12
CA ARG A 369 -6.64 21.81 -12.46
C ARG A 369 -6.71 23.34 -12.41
N GLU A 370 -7.47 23.91 -11.48
CA GLU A 370 -7.55 25.36 -11.25
C GLU A 370 -6.20 25.96 -10.83
N GLN A 371 -5.37 25.19 -10.12
CA GLN A 371 -4.00 25.56 -9.74
C GLN A 371 -2.97 25.38 -10.88
N GLY A 372 -3.39 24.92 -12.07
CA GLY A 372 -2.49 24.68 -13.20
C GLY A 372 -1.61 23.44 -13.06
N ARG A 373 -2.00 22.48 -12.20
CA ARG A 373 -1.28 21.23 -11.93
C ARG A 373 -2.19 20.01 -12.17
N PRO A 374 -2.80 19.87 -13.37
CA PRO A 374 -3.76 18.79 -13.61
C PRO A 374 -3.09 17.41 -13.53
N THR A 375 -3.88 16.40 -13.13
CA THR A 375 -3.50 14.99 -13.28
C THR A 375 -3.65 14.54 -14.74
N ALA A 376 -2.91 13.50 -15.13
CA ALA A 376 -2.96 12.97 -16.51
C ALA A 376 -4.27 12.21 -16.85
N ALA A 377 -4.98 11.72 -15.83
CA ALA A 377 -6.30 11.12 -15.93
C ALA A 377 -7.08 11.37 -14.63
N SER A 378 -8.32 10.88 -14.54
CA SER A 378 -9.18 11.01 -13.36
C SER A 378 -9.28 9.70 -12.58
N PHE A 379 -8.92 9.72 -11.30
CA PHE A 379 -9.23 8.66 -10.35
C PHE A 379 -10.73 8.38 -10.31
N ALA A 380 -11.56 9.43 -10.31
CA ALA A 380 -13.01 9.26 -10.21
C ALA A 380 -13.59 8.42 -11.37
N GLU A 381 -12.98 8.48 -12.56
CA GLU A 381 -13.34 7.65 -13.71
C GLU A 381 -12.67 6.28 -13.66
N VAL A 382 -11.40 6.23 -13.29
CA VAL A 382 -10.57 5.01 -13.27
C VAL A 382 -11.05 4.00 -12.23
N LEU A 383 -11.46 4.43 -11.04
CA LEU A 383 -11.89 3.55 -9.94
C LEU A 383 -12.98 2.54 -10.34
N ASP A 384 -13.87 2.93 -11.25
CA ASP A 384 -14.98 2.09 -11.74
C ASP A 384 -14.75 1.52 -13.15
N CYS A 385 -13.59 1.80 -13.76
CA CYS A 385 -13.28 1.27 -15.08
C CYS A 385 -13.15 -0.26 -15.06
N THR A 386 -13.41 -0.89 -16.21
CA THR A 386 -13.38 -2.35 -16.35
C THR A 386 -12.03 -2.95 -15.93
N ALA A 387 -10.92 -2.31 -16.30
CA ALA A 387 -9.58 -2.80 -16.02
C ALA A 387 -9.24 -2.77 -14.52
N SER A 388 -9.52 -1.66 -13.81
CA SER A 388 -9.36 -1.58 -12.35
C SER A 388 -10.20 -2.61 -11.62
N ARG A 389 -11.44 -2.86 -12.07
CA ARG A 389 -12.32 -3.87 -11.48
C ARG A 389 -11.80 -5.30 -11.70
N ILE A 390 -11.20 -5.58 -12.85
CA ILE A 390 -10.52 -6.86 -13.12
C ILE A 390 -9.27 -6.97 -12.24
N TYR A 391 -8.45 -5.92 -12.16
CA TYR A 391 -7.22 -5.91 -11.37
C TYR A 391 -7.50 -6.13 -9.87
N VAL A 392 -8.56 -5.54 -9.31
CA VAL A 392 -9.01 -5.86 -7.95
C VAL A 392 -9.32 -7.34 -7.77
N CYS A 393 -10.04 -7.95 -8.71
CA CYS A 393 -10.35 -9.38 -8.60
C CYS A 393 -9.05 -10.21 -8.63
N PHE A 394 -8.11 -9.84 -9.49
CA PHE A 394 -6.80 -10.47 -9.60
C PHE A 394 -5.97 -10.36 -8.31
N THR A 395 -5.89 -9.18 -7.67
CA THR A 395 -5.10 -8.99 -6.44
C THR A 395 -5.68 -9.67 -5.20
N GLN A 396 -6.94 -10.11 -5.26
CA GLN A 396 -7.60 -10.88 -4.19
C GLN A 396 -7.43 -12.39 -4.32
N LEU A 397 -6.94 -12.90 -5.47
CA LEU A 397 -6.77 -14.34 -5.68
C LEU A 397 -5.88 -14.97 -4.60
N GLY A 398 -6.32 -16.10 -4.04
CA GLY A 398 -5.61 -16.86 -3.02
C GLY A 398 -5.71 -16.30 -1.60
N ARG A 399 -6.34 -15.13 -1.39
CA ARG A 399 -6.57 -14.58 -0.04
C ARG A 399 -7.70 -15.31 0.69
N MET A 400 -8.74 -15.68 -0.05
CA MET A 400 -9.88 -16.48 0.42
C MET A 400 -10.18 -17.53 -0.65
N PRO A 401 -9.56 -18.72 -0.59
CA PRO A 401 -9.70 -19.77 -1.61
C PRO A 401 -11.14 -20.07 -2.04
N GLU A 402 -12.08 -20.01 -1.09
CA GLU A 402 -13.51 -20.21 -1.33
C GLU A 402 -14.17 -19.17 -2.25
N ALA A 403 -13.56 -17.98 -2.39
CA ALA A 403 -14.05 -16.90 -3.24
C ALA A 403 -13.39 -16.86 -4.62
N ASP A 404 -12.27 -17.57 -4.82
CA ASP A 404 -11.45 -17.44 -6.02
C ASP A 404 -12.21 -17.81 -7.30
N GLU A 405 -13.05 -18.85 -7.27
CA GLU A 405 -13.88 -19.23 -8.43
C GLU A 405 -14.76 -18.07 -8.91
N GLU A 406 -15.43 -17.38 -7.98
CA GLU A 406 -16.28 -16.23 -8.30
C GLU A 406 -15.45 -15.07 -8.86
N LEU A 407 -14.26 -14.82 -8.31
CA LEU A 407 -13.33 -13.81 -8.82
C LEU A 407 -12.89 -14.10 -10.26
N VAL A 408 -12.51 -15.35 -10.56
CA VAL A 408 -12.12 -15.76 -11.93
C VAL A 408 -13.28 -15.57 -12.92
N GLN A 409 -14.47 -16.04 -12.56
CA GLN A 409 -15.66 -15.86 -13.39
C GLN A 409 -16.00 -14.38 -13.60
N ARG A 410 -15.84 -13.56 -12.55
CA ARG A 410 -16.06 -12.11 -12.61
C ARG A 410 -15.06 -11.42 -13.53
N MET A 411 -13.78 -11.76 -13.48
CA MET A 411 -12.77 -11.22 -14.40
C MET A 411 -13.14 -11.51 -15.86
N ALA A 412 -13.42 -12.78 -16.19
CA ALA A 412 -13.81 -13.18 -17.54
C ALA A 412 -15.09 -12.47 -18.01
N ARG A 413 -16.09 -12.33 -17.13
CA ARG A 413 -17.34 -11.63 -17.43
C ARG A 413 -17.10 -10.14 -17.71
N LEU A 414 -16.29 -9.48 -16.89
CA LEU A 414 -15.94 -8.07 -17.07
C LEU A 414 -15.16 -7.85 -18.37
N ALA A 415 -14.22 -8.72 -18.70
CA ALA A 415 -13.37 -8.60 -19.88
C ALA A 415 -14.14 -8.82 -21.18
N PHE A 416 -15.01 -9.83 -21.23
CA PHE A 416 -15.56 -10.32 -22.50
C PHE A 416 -17.08 -10.16 -22.64
N GLY A 417 -17.81 -9.83 -21.57
CA GLY A 417 -19.27 -9.68 -21.60
C GLY A 417 -20.02 -10.97 -21.92
N TRP A 418 -19.41 -12.13 -21.70
CA TRP A 418 -19.98 -13.44 -22.02
C TRP A 418 -20.99 -13.92 -20.97
N ASP A 419 -21.87 -14.83 -21.38
CA ASP A 419 -22.77 -15.55 -20.48
C ASP A 419 -22.03 -16.64 -19.68
N ASP A 420 -22.71 -17.20 -18.67
CA ASP A 420 -22.13 -18.16 -17.74
C ASP A 420 -21.66 -19.46 -18.43
N ALA A 421 -22.38 -19.91 -19.46
CA ALA A 421 -22.04 -21.12 -20.20
C ALA A 421 -20.72 -20.94 -20.97
N LYS A 422 -20.58 -19.81 -21.65
CA LYS A 422 -19.36 -19.47 -22.41
C LYS A 422 -18.18 -19.18 -21.49
N ILE A 423 -18.39 -18.51 -20.36
CA ILE A 423 -17.35 -18.32 -19.33
C ILE A 423 -16.85 -19.67 -18.81
N LYS A 424 -17.76 -20.59 -18.47
CA LYS A 424 -17.38 -21.92 -17.99
C LYS A 424 -16.56 -22.70 -19.02
N SER A 425 -16.96 -22.65 -20.31
CA SER A 425 -16.20 -23.26 -21.40
C SER A 425 -14.82 -22.63 -21.58
N TYR A 426 -14.73 -21.30 -21.47
CA TYR A 426 -13.49 -20.55 -21.59
C TYR A 426 -12.50 -20.88 -20.47
N ILE A 427 -12.94 -20.81 -19.22
CA ILE A 427 -12.13 -21.15 -18.05
C ILE A 427 -11.60 -22.59 -18.16
N THR A 428 -12.47 -23.53 -18.58
CA THR A 428 -12.07 -24.92 -18.82
C THR A 428 -10.95 -25.02 -19.88
N SER A 429 -11.04 -24.22 -20.94
CA SER A 429 -10.01 -24.21 -21.99
C SER A 429 -8.67 -23.63 -21.54
N VAL A 430 -8.68 -22.60 -20.69
CA VAL A 430 -7.47 -21.99 -20.12
C VAL A 430 -6.78 -22.95 -19.15
N ASN A 431 -7.55 -23.72 -18.37
CA ASN A 431 -7.01 -24.71 -17.44
C ASN A 431 -6.34 -25.93 -18.12
N LEU A 432 -6.60 -26.15 -19.42
CA LEU A 432 -6.03 -27.26 -20.19
C LEU A 432 -4.76 -26.87 -20.96
N GLN A 433 -4.37 -25.60 -20.93
CA GLN A 433 -3.13 -25.07 -21.51
C GLN A 433 -2.02 -25.08 -20.47
#